data_AF-A0A3Q0SD90-F1
#
_entry.id   AF-A0A3Q0SD90-F1
#
_cell.length_a   1.000
_cell.length_b   1.000
_cell.length_c   1.000
_cell.angle_alpha   90.00
_cell.angle_beta   90.00
_cell.angle_gamma   90.00
#
_symmetry.space_group_name_H-M   'P 1'
#
loop_
_entity.id
_entity.type
_entity.pdbx_description
1 polymer ?
#
loop_
_entity_poly.entity_id
_entity_poly.type
_entity_poly.pdbx_seq_one_letter_code
_entity_poly.pdbx_strand_id
1 'polypeptide(L)'
;MRVWMMMMMKINVTSAPQRSLFTGQMTDLVFTEKDLVTSLKDYIQAEENKLEQIKKWADKLDVLSAAATKDPEGFLGHPVNAFKLMKRLNTEWGELESLVLTDMSDVFISNLTIQRQHFPNDDDQTGAAKALLRLQDTYQLDTNAISTGELPGLALTVDDCYDLGKVAYSDADYYHTELWMVQALRQLDQGETSAAVDAVTVLDYLSYSVYQQGELERALEFTRRLLELDPTHQRANGNLKYFEYQLAKQKKVEVEEKEEEDKRRETKDDYLPERKKYEQLCRGEGIKLTPRRQSRLFCRYYDNNRHPRYVIGPVKQEDEWDSPHIIRYHNIVSETDMEKVKELAKPRLRRATVHDPQTGKLTTAHYRVSKSAWLGAYEHPVVDKINQMIEDITGLNVKTAEDLQVANYGVGGQYEPHFDFGRKDEPDAFEELGTGNRIATWLLYMSDVQAGGATVFTDVGASVRPKKGTAVFWYNLYPSGEGDYRTRHAACPVLLGNKWVSNKWIHERGQEFRRRCGLNETD
;
A
#
# COMPACT_ATOMS: atom_id res chain seq x y z
N MET A 1 34.33 47.76 -29.86
CA MET A 1 33.90 46.36 -30.01
C MET A 1 34.32 45.55 -28.79
N ARG A 2 33.42 45.39 -27.82
CA ARG A 2 33.49 44.34 -26.79
C ARG A 2 32.05 43.88 -26.54
N VAL A 3 31.73 42.72 -27.09
CA VAL A 3 30.42 42.07 -27.01
C VAL A 3 30.31 41.43 -25.62
N TRP A 4 29.29 41.82 -24.85
CA TRP A 4 28.92 41.13 -23.61
C TRP A 4 27.97 39.99 -23.97
N MET A 5 28.41 38.76 -23.69
CA MET A 5 27.65 37.55 -23.89
C MET A 5 26.82 37.30 -22.62
N MET A 6 25.50 37.56 -22.68
CA MET A 6 24.56 37.17 -21.63
C MET A 6 24.39 35.65 -21.65
N MET A 7 24.88 34.98 -20.61
CA MET A 7 24.67 33.57 -20.36
C MET A 7 23.30 33.40 -19.69
N MET A 8 22.29 32.98 -20.45
CA MET A 8 20.99 32.57 -19.87
C MET A 8 21.17 31.24 -19.14
N MET A 9 21.13 31.30 -17.81
CA MET A 9 21.09 30.14 -16.93
C MET A 9 19.67 29.56 -16.98
N LYS A 10 19.46 28.52 -17.80
CA LYS A 10 18.23 27.73 -17.75
C LYS A 10 18.20 26.96 -16.43
N ILE A 11 17.37 27.40 -15.49
CA ILE A 11 17.02 26.64 -14.30
C ILE A 11 16.12 25.50 -14.76
N ASN A 12 16.71 24.33 -14.98
CA ASN A 12 15.95 23.09 -15.05
C ASN A 12 15.39 22.81 -13.66
N VAL A 13 14.11 23.09 -13.46
CA VAL A 13 13.33 22.57 -12.33
C VAL A 13 13.27 21.06 -12.53
N THR A 14 14.18 20.35 -11.86
CA THR A 14 14.11 18.89 -11.75
C THR A 14 12.93 18.59 -10.85
N SER A 15 11.90 17.93 -11.40
CA SER A 15 10.80 17.37 -10.64
C SER A 15 11.38 16.50 -9.53
N ALA A 16 11.06 16.81 -8.27
CA ALA A 16 11.45 15.98 -7.15
C ALA A 16 10.96 14.54 -7.40
N PRO A 17 11.79 13.51 -7.17
CA PRO A 17 11.38 12.12 -7.40
C PRO A 17 10.19 11.79 -6.51
N GLN A 18 9.13 11.22 -7.11
CA GLN A 18 7.94 10.70 -6.40
C GLN A 18 8.39 9.80 -5.24
N ARG A 19 8.19 10.28 -4.00
CA ARG A 19 8.43 9.53 -2.78
C ARG A 19 7.12 8.88 -2.38
N SER A 20 6.92 7.61 -2.72
CA SER A 20 5.79 6.87 -2.13
C SER A 20 6.01 6.67 -0.64
N LEU A 21 4.94 6.52 0.15
CA LEU A 21 5.00 6.38 1.61
C LEU A 21 5.48 5.01 2.11
N PHE A 22 6.28 4.99 3.18
CA PHE A 22 6.96 3.80 3.73
C PHE A 22 6.25 3.37 5.02
N THR A 23 6.38 2.13 5.49
CA THR A 23 5.92 1.79 6.86
C THR A 23 6.70 2.49 7.97
N GLY A 24 8.00 2.71 7.78
CA GLY A 24 8.81 3.57 8.65
C GLY A 24 8.36 5.03 8.61
N GLN A 25 8.11 5.57 7.42
CA GLN A 25 7.56 6.93 7.26
C GLN A 25 6.11 7.03 7.72
N MET A 26 5.30 5.97 7.62
CA MET A 26 3.94 5.94 8.16
C MET A 26 4.01 5.96 9.69
N THR A 27 5.00 5.32 10.28
CA THR A 27 5.28 5.44 11.73
C THR A 27 5.62 6.90 12.06
N ASP A 28 6.50 7.53 11.29
CA ASP A 28 6.85 8.95 11.48
C ASP A 28 5.62 9.85 11.28
N LEU A 29 4.77 9.59 10.28
CA LEU A 29 3.54 10.33 10.02
C LEU A 29 2.54 10.24 11.17
N VAL A 30 2.41 9.08 11.82
CA VAL A 30 1.54 8.93 13.01
C VAL A 30 2.04 9.83 14.15
N PHE A 31 3.36 9.92 14.35
CA PHE A 31 3.93 10.85 15.34
C PHE A 31 3.74 12.31 14.91
N THR A 32 3.94 12.63 13.63
CA THR A 32 3.68 13.97 13.09
C THR A 32 2.22 14.39 13.27
N GLU A 33 1.26 13.51 13.01
CA GLU A 33 -0.16 13.76 13.22
C GLU A 33 -0.45 14.03 14.70
N LYS A 34 0.10 13.23 15.61
CA LYS A 34 -0.04 13.44 17.05
C LYS A 34 0.49 14.81 17.49
N ASP A 35 1.63 15.23 16.96
CA ASP A 35 2.21 16.54 17.26
C ASP A 35 1.35 17.68 16.70
N LEU A 36 0.78 17.52 15.50
CA LEU A 36 -0.17 18.47 14.92
C LEU A 36 -1.47 18.56 15.71
N VAL A 37 -1.98 17.45 16.23
CA VAL A 37 -3.15 17.44 17.14
C VAL A 37 -2.84 18.20 18.42
N THR A 38 -1.63 18.07 18.94
CA THR A 38 -1.20 18.86 20.12
C THR A 38 -1.17 20.35 19.79
N SER A 39 -0.55 20.71 18.66
CA SER A 39 -0.53 22.09 18.17
C SER A 39 -1.93 22.66 17.89
N LEU A 40 -2.87 21.84 17.43
CA LEU A 40 -4.26 22.22 17.22
C LEU A 40 -4.97 22.51 18.55
N LYS A 41 -4.70 21.72 19.60
CA LYS A 41 -5.25 21.98 20.95
C LYS A 41 -4.73 23.28 21.53
N ASP A 42 -3.45 23.59 21.33
CA ASP A 42 -2.87 24.88 21.76
C ASP A 42 -3.53 26.06 21.04
N TYR A 43 -3.80 25.92 19.74
CA TYR A 43 -4.57 26.91 18.97
C TYR A 43 -5.99 27.10 19.53
N ILE A 44 -6.72 25.99 19.76
CA ILE A 44 -8.08 26.03 20.32
C ILE A 44 -8.07 26.75 21.67
N GLN A 45 -7.14 26.40 22.57
CA GLN A 45 -7.04 27.03 23.88
C GLN A 45 -6.75 28.53 23.78
N ALA A 46 -5.93 28.95 22.81
CA ALA A 46 -5.62 30.35 22.55
C ALA A 46 -6.84 31.13 22.04
N GLU A 47 -7.63 30.55 21.14
CA GLU A 47 -8.90 31.11 20.68
C GLU A 47 -9.94 31.19 21.79
N GLU A 48 -10.07 30.16 22.63
CA GLU A 48 -10.98 30.18 23.78
C GLU A 48 -10.63 31.31 24.76
N ASN A 49 -9.34 31.50 25.06
CA ASN A 49 -8.86 32.58 25.94
C ASN A 49 -9.13 33.96 25.32
N LYS A 50 -8.93 34.12 24.01
CA LYS A 50 -9.27 35.34 23.28
C LYS A 50 -10.78 35.60 23.32
N LEU A 51 -11.58 34.58 23.05
CA LEU A 51 -13.04 34.65 23.06
C LEU A 51 -13.57 35.00 24.45
N GLU A 52 -12.99 34.44 25.52
CA GLU A 52 -13.37 34.76 26.90
C GLU A 52 -13.09 36.24 27.23
N GLN A 53 -11.96 36.78 26.78
CA GLN A 53 -11.65 38.21 26.93
C GLN A 53 -12.64 39.09 26.17
N ILE A 54 -12.98 38.72 24.93
CA ILE A 54 -13.97 39.44 24.12
C ILE A 54 -15.35 39.40 24.78
N LYS A 55 -15.78 38.25 25.33
CA LYS A 55 -17.04 38.11 26.09
C LYS A 55 -17.07 39.06 27.30
N LYS A 56 -16.00 39.09 28.11
CA LYS A 56 -15.90 40.02 29.25
C LYS A 56 -15.97 41.49 28.82
N TRP A 57 -15.36 41.82 27.69
CA TRP A 57 -15.45 43.16 27.09
C TRP A 57 -16.87 43.49 26.66
N ALA A 58 -17.55 42.58 25.97
CA ALA A 58 -18.93 42.74 25.54
C ALA A 58 -19.88 42.96 26.73
N ASP A 59 -19.77 42.13 27.78
CA ASP A 59 -20.59 42.25 28.99
C ASP A 59 -20.39 43.62 29.68
N LYS A 60 -19.14 44.08 29.78
CA LYS A 60 -18.81 45.40 30.33
C LYS A 60 -19.41 46.53 29.49
N LEU A 61 -19.34 46.43 28.16
CA LEU A 61 -19.87 47.44 27.24
C LEU A 61 -21.40 47.48 27.27
N ASP A 62 -22.06 46.32 27.39
CA ASP A 62 -23.52 46.20 27.46
C ASP A 62 -24.08 46.97 28.67
N VAL A 63 -23.56 46.69 29.87
CA VAL A 63 -23.94 47.41 31.11
C VAL A 63 -23.73 48.93 30.98
N LEU A 64 -22.60 49.34 30.41
CA LEU A 64 -22.29 50.77 30.24
C LEU A 64 -23.17 51.45 29.19
N SER A 65 -23.59 50.73 28.15
CA SER A 65 -24.47 51.24 27.09
C SER A 65 -25.91 51.38 27.59
N ALA A 66 -26.40 50.42 28.38
CA ALA A 66 -27.72 50.45 28.99
C ALA A 66 -27.88 51.63 29.98
N ALA A 67 -26.84 51.92 30.77
CA ALA A 67 -26.84 53.07 31.68
C ALA A 67 -26.84 54.42 30.94
N ALA A 68 -26.11 54.53 29.83
CA ALA A 68 -26.00 55.77 29.06
C ALA A 68 -27.24 56.08 28.20
N THR A 69 -27.98 55.05 27.77
CA THR A 69 -29.17 55.21 26.91
C THR A 69 -30.45 55.53 27.67
N LYS A 70 -30.48 55.29 29.00
CA LYS A 70 -31.64 55.55 29.86
C LYS A 70 -31.90 57.05 30.13
N ASP A 71 -30.85 57.87 30.17
CA ASP A 71 -30.91 59.34 30.27
C ASP A 71 -29.65 59.97 29.64
N PRO A 72 -29.63 60.16 28.31
CA PRO A 72 -28.42 60.62 27.61
C PRO A 72 -27.97 62.03 27.99
N GLU A 73 -28.90 62.97 28.15
CA GLU A 73 -28.58 64.37 28.48
C GLU A 73 -28.08 64.51 29.91
N GLY A 74 -28.74 63.87 30.90
CA GLY A 74 -28.26 63.87 32.28
C GLY A 74 -26.95 63.10 32.46
N PHE A 75 -26.76 62.01 31.71
CA PHE A 75 -25.51 61.25 31.72
C PHE A 75 -24.34 62.07 31.18
N LEU A 76 -24.49 62.73 30.04
CA LEU A 76 -23.45 63.55 29.41
C LEU A 76 -23.23 64.89 30.10
N GLY A 77 -24.21 65.39 30.85
CA GLY A 77 -24.09 66.59 31.68
C GLY A 77 -23.05 66.46 32.81
N HIS A 78 -22.65 65.24 33.18
CA HIS A 78 -21.60 65.00 34.16
C HIS A 78 -20.21 64.87 33.49
N PRO A 79 -19.23 65.75 33.78
CA PRO A 79 -17.94 65.80 33.08
C PRO A 79 -17.15 64.47 33.08
N VAL A 80 -17.26 63.68 34.15
CA VAL A 80 -16.60 62.36 34.23
C VAL A 80 -17.19 61.36 33.24
N ASN A 81 -18.52 61.40 33.03
CA ASN A 81 -19.20 60.48 32.13
C ASN A 81 -18.91 60.84 30.67
N ALA A 82 -18.90 62.14 30.34
CA ALA A 82 -18.48 62.63 29.04
C ALA A 82 -17.04 62.21 28.72
N PHE A 83 -16.09 62.39 29.65
CA PHE A 83 -14.72 61.92 29.49
C PHE A 83 -14.63 60.40 29.28
N LYS A 84 -15.34 59.61 30.09
CA LYS A 84 -15.34 58.14 29.99
C LYS A 84 -15.93 57.65 28.67
N LEU A 85 -16.97 58.29 28.14
CA LEU A 85 -17.52 57.96 26.83
C LEU A 85 -16.53 58.30 25.71
N MET A 86 -15.94 59.50 25.74
CA MET A 86 -14.94 59.92 24.74
C MET A 86 -13.72 59.00 24.74
N LYS A 87 -13.18 58.66 25.91
CA LYS A 87 -12.10 57.67 26.03
C LYS A 87 -12.52 56.30 25.47
N ARG A 88 -13.74 55.86 25.77
CA ARG A 88 -14.24 54.57 25.29
C ARG A 88 -14.31 54.51 23.77
N LEU A 89 -14.92 55.51 23.14
CA LEU A 89 -15.05 55.60 21.68
C LEU A 89 -13.71 55.81 20.96
N ASN A 90 -12.80 56.59 21.54
CA ASN A 90 -11.53 56.92 20.89
C ASN A 90 -10.42 55.88 21.13
N THR A 91 -10.44 55.15 22.25
CA THR A 91 -9.33 54.28 22.65
C THR A 91 -9.79 52.86 22.95
N GLU A 92 -10.77 52.67 23.84
CA GLU A 92 -11.16 51.32 24.28
C GLU A 92 -11.74 50.48 23.12
N TRP A 93 -12.48 51.09 22.19
CA TRP A 93 -12.97 50.40 20.99
C TRP A 93 -11.84 50.01 20.01
N GLY A 94 -10.80 50.82 19.88
CA GLY A 94 -9.62 50.48 19.06
C GLY A 94 -8.79 49.35 19.66
N GLU A 95 -8.68 49.29 20.99
CA GLU A 95 -8.05 48.16 21.70
C GLU A 95 -8.84 46.85 21.48
N LEU A 96 -10.18 46.91 21.54
CA LEU A 96 -11.04 45.76 21.26
C LEU A 96 -10.92 45.30 19.79
N GLU A 97 -10.93 46.25 18.84
CA GLU A 97 -10.72 45.94 17.42
C GLU A 97 -9.38 45.22 17.20
N SER A 98 -8.30 45.70 17.81
CA SER A 98 -6.98 45.05 17.74
C SER A 98 -7.01 43.62 18.30
N LEU A 99 -7.70 43.39 19.42
CA LEU A 99 -7.83 42.04 19.99
C LEU A 99 -8.63 41.13 19.04
N VAL A 100 -9.73 41.61 18.49
CA VAL A 100 -10.59 40.86 17.56
C VAL A 100 -9.81 40.44 16.30
N LEU A 101 -9.01 41.36 15.74
CA LEU A 101 -8.19 41.13 14.55
C LEU A 101 -6.91 40.30 14.81
N THR A 102 -6.56 40.04 16.07
CA THR A 102 -5.38 39.24 16.39
C THR A 102 -5.58 37.79 15.91
N ASP A 103 -4.72 37.31 15.02
CA ASP A 103 -4.72 35.93 14.54
C ASP A 103 -4.04 35.01 15.56
N MET A 104 -4.77 34.02 16.08
CA MET A 104 -4.24 33.02 17.01
C MET A 104 -3.67 31.78 16.30
N SER A 105 -3.86 31.68 14.97
CA SER A 105 -3.57 30.49 14.18
C SER A 105 -2.14 30.38 13.67
N ASP A 106 -1.35 31.46 13.71
CA ASP A 106 -0.01 31.55 13.09
C ASP A 106 0.92 30.36 13.44
N VAL A 107 1.00 30.00 14.73
CA VAL A 107 1.85 28.89 15.19
C VAL A 107 1.37 27.55 14.62
N PHE A 108 0.06 27.30 14.64
CA PHE A 108 -0.52 26.07 14.13
C PHE A 108 -0.36 25.98 12.60
N ILE A 109 -0.70 27.05 11.87
CA ILE A 109 -0.61 27.10 10.41
C ILE A 109 0.84 26.98 9.94
N SER A 110 1.79 27.62 10.63
CA SER A 110 3.22 27.50 10.34
C SER A 110 3.71 26.07 10.54
N ASN A 111 3.36 25.44 11.67
CA ASN A 111 3.73 24.05 11.94
C ASN A 111 3.10 23.10 10.89
N LEU A 112 1.81 23.23 10.61
CA LEU A 112 1.11 22.44 9.59
C LEU A 112 1.77 22.60 8.22
N THR A 113 2.15 23.82 7.82
CA THR A 113 2.80 24.10 6.53
C THR A 113 4.16 23.41 6.41
N ILE A 114 4.95 23.38 7.48
CA ILE A 114 6.24 22.69 7.52
C ILE A 114 6.02 21.17 7.41
N GLN A 115 5.10 20.63 8.19
CA GLN A 115 4.83 19.18 8.20
C GLN A 115 4.22 18.68 6.90
N ARG A 116 3.40 19.50 6.23
CA ARG A 116 2.73 19.17 4.96
C ARG A 116 3.71 18.79 3.84
N GLN A 117 4.97 19.22 3.91
CA GLN A 117 6.01 18.79 2.95
C GLN A 117 6.31 17.29 3.02
N HIS A 118 5.92 16.62 4.10
CA HIS A 118 6.13 15.20 4.34
C HIS A 118 4.84 14.37 4.19
N PHE A 119 3.70 15.02 3.94
CA PHE A 119 2.39 14.38 3.88
C PHE A 119 2.22 13.50 2.63
N PRO A 120 1.31 12.51 2.70
CA PRO A 120 0.79 11.84 1.51
C PRO A 120 0.28 12.82 0.46
N ASN A 121 0.33 12.41 -0.80
CA ASN A 121 -0.41 13.07 -1.88
C ASN A 121 -1.54 12.16 -2.41
N ASP A 122 -2.28 12.65 -3.40
CA ASP A 122 -3.42 11.94 -4.00
C ASP A 122 -3.03 10.58 -4.63
N ASP A 123 -1.80 10.46 -5.16
CA ASP A 123 -1.28 9.19 -5.70
C ASP A 123 -1.08 8.16 -4.58
N ASP A 124 -0.61 8.58 -3.41
CA ASP A 124 -0.45 7.70 -2.24
C ASP A 124 -1.80 7.23 -1.70
N GLN A 125 -2.80 8.12 -1.62
CA GLN A 125 -4.16 7.77 -1.22
C GLN A 125 -4.79 6.77 -2.20
N THR A 126 -4.68 7.03 -3.50
CA THR A 126 -5.14 6.11 -4.55
C THR A 126 -4.40 4.77 -4.46
N GLY A 127 -3.10 4.79 -4.20
CA GLY A 127 -2.28 3.59 -4.01
C GLY A 127 -2.73 2.76 -2.81
N ALA A 128 -3.10 3.41 -1.70
CA ALA A 128 -3.64 2.75 -0.51
C ALA A 128 -5.01 2.12 -0.78
N ALA A 129 -5.91 2.82 -1.47
CA ALA A 129 -7.20 2.28 -1.90
C ALA A 129 -7.03 1.03 -2.77
N LYS A 130 -6.18 1.09 -3.80
CA LYS A 130 -5.88 -0.08 -4.66
C LYS A 130 -5.25 -1.25 -3.87
N ALA A 131 -4.44 -0.94 -2.85
CA ALA A 131 -3.89 -1.97 -1.97
C ALA A 131 -4.98 -2.68 -1.15
N LEU A 132 -5.98 -1.95 -0.68
CA LEU A 132 -7.14 -2.50 0.03
C LEU A 132 -8.00 -3.38 -0.89
N LEU A 133 -8.31 -2.92 -2.10
CA LEU A 133 -9.05 -3.72 -3.10
C LEU A 133 -8.32 -5.04 -3.44
N ARG A 134 -6.99 -4.99 -3.62
CA ARG A 134 -6.19 -6.20 -3.82
C ARG A 134 -6.26 -7.17 -2.63
N LEU A 135 -6.26 -6.65 -1.40
CA LEU A 135 -6.41 -7.48 -0.21
C LEU A 135 -7.79 -8.14 -0.16
N GLN A 136 -8.82 -7.38 -0.54
CA GLN A 136 -10.18 -7.86 -0.68
C GLN A 136 -10.26 -9.05 -1.64
N ASP A 137 -9.70 -8.91 -2.85
CA ASP A 137 -9.62 -10.00 -3.83
C ASP A 137 -8.84 -11.21 -3.31
N THR A 138 -7.61 -10.97 -2.89
CA THR A 138 -6.67 -12.06 -2.57
C THR A 138 -7.19 -12.90 -1.41
N TYR A 139 -7.76 -12.26 -0.38
CA TYR A 139 -8.22 -12.92 0.83
C TYR A 139 -9.73 -13.13 0.89
N GLN A 140 -10.47 -12.81 -0.19
CA GLN A 140 -11.93 -12.91 -0.25
C GLN A 140 -12.61 -12.22 0.94
N LEU A 141 -12.17 -11.00 1.24
CA LEU A 141 -12.68 -10.23 2.37
C LEU A 141 -14.04 -9.64 2.02
N ASP A 142 -14.98 -9.78 2.94
CA ASP A 142 -16.31 -9.19 2.81
C ASP A 142 -16.27 -7.66 3.07
N THR A 143 -16.98 -6.88 2.26
CA THR A 143 -16.99 -5.40 2.38
C THR A 143 -17.63 -4.94 3.68
N ASN A 144 -18.65 -5.65 4.17
CA ASN A 144 -19.24 -5.33 5.46
C ASN A 144 -18.23 -5.62 6.58
N ALA A 145 -17.54 -6.76 6.57
CA ALA A 145 -16.50 -7.06 7.56
C ALA A 145 -15.32 -6.05 7.57
N ILE A 146 -14.93 -5.52 6.41
CA ILE A 146 -13.92 -4.46 6.32
C ILE A 146 -14.47 -3.13 6.89
N SER A 147 -15.70 -2.75 6.51
CA SER A 147 -16.26 -1.44 6.88
C SER A 147 -16.75 -1.34 8.32
N THR A 148 -17.24 -2.44 8.93
CA THR A 148 -17.72 -2.44 10.32
C THR A 148 -16.61 -2.56 11.37
N GLY A 149 -15.36 -2.76 10.94
CA GLY A 149 -14.24 -2.98 11.85
C GLY A 149 -14.21 -4.38 12.48
N GLU A 150 -14.88 -5.37 11.87
CA GLU A 150 -14.78 -6.78 12.27
C GLU A 150 -13.36 -7.35 12.02
N LEU A 151 -12.64 -6.78 11.05
CA LEU A 151 -11.18 -6.86 10.98
C LEU A 151 -10.58 -5.84 11.95
N PRO A 152 -9.53 -6.18 12.72
CA PRO A 152 -8.89 -5.25 13.65
C PRO A 152 -8.56 -3.90 12.97
N GLY A 153 -9.26 -2.83 13.37
CA GLY A 153 -9.15 -1.53 12.71
C GLY A 153 -10.28 -0.57 13.07
N LEU A 154 -10.25 0.60 12.44
CA LEU A 154 -11.33 1.59 12.50
C LEU A 154 -12.41 1.24 11.47
N ALA A 155 -13.67 1.54 11.79
CA ALA A 155 -14.78 1.43 10.85
C ALA A 155 -14.65 2.48 9.73
N LEU A 156 -15.10 2.12 8.53
CA LEU A 156 -15.13 3.01 7.36
C LEU A 156 -16.46 3.77 7.32
N THR A 157 -16.40 5.06 7.03
CA THR A 157 -17.56 5.93 6.83
C THR A 157 -18.17 5.75 5.44
N VAL A 158 -19.36 6.35 5.22
CA VAL A 158 -19.96 6.47 3.88
C VAL A 158 -18.99 7.07 2.86
N ASP A 159 -18.26 8.11 3.26
CA ASP A 159 -17.31 8.82 2.39
C ASP A 159 -16.14 7.91 2.01
N ASP A 160 -15.61 7.14 2.96
CA ASP A 160 -14.54 6.17 2.70
C ASP A 160 -14.98 5.07 1.73
N CYS A 161 -16.19 4.52 1.93
CA CYS A 161 -16.75 3.50 1.04
C CYS A 161 -16.97 4.04 -0.38
N TYR A 162 -17.51 5.26 -0.48
CA TYR A 162 -17.72 5.93 -1.76
C TYR A 162 -16.40 6.20 -2.50
N ASP A 163 -15.37 6.68 -1.80
CA ASP A 163 -14.07 6.95 -2.39
C ASP A 163 -13.36 5.66 -2.86
N LEU A 164 -13.46 4.57 -2.10
CA LEU A 164 -12.99 3.25 -2.55
C LEU A 164 -13.69 2.80 -3.84
N GLY A 165 -15.02 2.94 -3.88
CA GLY A 165 -15.82 2.62 -5.08
C GLY A 165 -15.45 3.48 -6.29
N LYS A 166 -15.14 4.76 -6.08
CA LYS A 166 -14.67 5.67 -7.14
C LYS A 166 -13.29 5.32 -7.67
N VAL A 167 -12.35 4.95 -6.79
CA VAL A 167 -11.03 4.48 -7.21
C VAL A 167 -11.18 3.24 -8.10
N ALA A 168 -11.99 2.26 -7.68
CA ALA A 168 -12.31 1.09 -8.51
C ALA A 168 -12.95 1.48 -9.86
N TYR A 169 -13.89 2.43 -9.83
CA TYR A 169 -14.61 2.89 -11.03
C TYR A 169 -13.65 3.51 -12.06
N SER A 170 -12.70 4.31 -11.59
CA SER A 170 -11.70 4.96 -12.44
C SER A 170 -10.78 3.97 -13.16
N ASP A 171 -10.60 2.78 -12.59
CA ASP A 171 -9.84 1.66 -13.17
C ASP A 171 -10.73 0.71 -14.01
N ALA A 172 -12.01 1.05 -14.24
CA ALA A 172 -13.01 0.18 -14.88
C ALA A 172 -13.21 -1.18 -14.18
N ASP A 173 -12.94 -1.23 -12.88
CA ASP A 173 -13.23 -2.34 -11.99
C ASP A 173 -14.66 -2.21 -11.44
N TYR A 174 -15.63 -2.46 -12.32
CA TYR A 174 -17.04 -2.30 -12.00
C TYR A 174 -17.53 -3.27 -10.91
N TYR A 175 -16.85 -4.41 -10.73
CA TYR A 175 -17.15 -5.37 -9.67
C TYR A 175 -16.88 -4.76 -8.30
N HIS A 176 -15.68 -4.21 -8.07
CA HIS A 176 -15.38 -3.53 -6.81
C HIS A 176 -16.16 -2.23 -6.65
N THR A 177 -16.43 -1.49 -7.73
CA THR A 177 -17.30 -0.32 -7.64
C THR A 177 -18.66 -0.70 -7.09
N GLU A 178 -19.27 -1.76 -7.60
CA GLU A 178 -20.56 -2.23 -7.11
C GLU A 178 -20.51 -2.57 -5.61
N LEU A 179 -19.54 -3.39 -5.19
CA LEU A 179 -19.42 -3.82 -3.80
C LEU A 179 -19.32 -2.64 -2.82
N TRP A 180 -18.48 -1.65 -3.14
CA TRP A 180 -18.25 -0.50 -2.27
C TRP A 180 -19.39 0.53 -2.34
N MET A 181 -19.99 0.75 -3.51
CA MET A 181 -21.15 1.62 -3.65
C MET A 181 -22.39 1.05 -2.96
N VAL A 182 -22.60 -0.27 -3.01
CA VAL A 182 -23.67 -0.94 -2.24
C VAL A 182 -23.44 -0.77 -0.74
N GLN A 183 -22.19 -0.88 -0.27
CA GLN A 183 -21.90 -0.68 1.15
C GLN A 183 -22.13 0.77 1.59
N ALA A 184 -21.71 1.76 0.79
CA ALA A 184 -21.99 3.17 1.05
C ALA A 184 -23.50 3.46 1.08
N LEU A 185 -24.26 2.91 0.11
CA LEU A 185 -25.71 3.05 0.06
C LEU A 185 -26.38 2.41 1.28
N ARG A 186 -25.89 1.25 1.72
CA ARG A 186 -26.39 0.56 2.92
C ARG A 186 -26.18 1.39 4.18
N GLN A 187 -25.03 2.04 4.33
CA GLN A 187 -24.75 2.92 5.47
C GLN A 187 -25.66 4.16 5.47
N LEU A 188 -25.87 4.77 4.30
CA LEU A 188 -26.85 5.87 4.13
C LEU A 188 -28.27 5.42 4.50
N ASP A 189 -28.69 4.23 4.06
CA ASP A 189 -30.00 3.65 4.38
C ASP A 189 -30.19 3.36 5.88
N GLN A 190 -29.09 3.15 6.61
CA GLN A 190 -29.07 2.97 8.05
C GLN A 190 -29.07 4.30 8.83
N GLY A 191 -29.05 5.43 8.13
CA GLY A 191 -29.14 6.77 8.72
C GLY A 191 -27.80 7.46 8.98
N GLU A 192 -26.68 6.92 8.48
CA GLU A 192 -25.41 7.65 8.48
C GLU A 192 -25.50 8.86 7.53
N THR A 193 -25.04 10.03 7.97
CA THR A 193 -25.09 11.27 7.19
C THR A 193 -23.70 11.64 6.69
N SER A 194 -23.58 11.94 5.40
CA SER A 194 -22.39 12.55 4.81
C SER A 194 -22.70 13.99 4.37
N ALA A 195 -21.70 14.87 4.50
CA ALA A 195 -21.77 16.23 3.98
C ALA A 195 -21.35 16.32 2.50
N ALA A 196 -20.69 15.28 1.97
CA ALA A 196 -20.08 15.26 0.64
C ALA A 196 -20.81 14.35 -0.36
N VAL A 197 -21.51 13.32 0.13
CA VAL A 197 -22.07 12.24 -0.70
C VAL A 197 -23.52 11.97 -0.31
N ASP A 198 -24.40 11.89 -1.31
CA ASP A 198 -25.80 11.51 -1.15
C ASP A 198 -26.14 10.20 -1.90
N ALA A 199 -27.31 9.64 -1.58
CA ALA A 199 -27.75 8.38 -2.17
C ALA A 199 -27.94 8.48 -3.70
N VAL A 200 -28.32 9.65 -4.23
CA VAL A 200 -28.46 9.90 -5.67
C VAL A 200 -27.12 9.73 -6.37
N THR A 201 -26.05 10.32 -5.82
CA THR A 201 -24.69 10.21 -6.36
C THR A 201 -24.21 8.77 -6.35
N VAL A 202 -24.41 8.05 -5.25
CA VAL A 202 -24.01 6.62 -5.14
C VAL A 202 -24.76 5.75 -6.16
N LEU A 203 -26.08 5.94 -6.29
CA LEU A 203 -26.91 5.19 -7.22
C LEU A 203 -26.54 5.43 -8.69
N ASP A 204 -26.04 6.62 -9.04
CA ASP A 204 -25.61 6.91 -10.42
C ASP A 204 -24.41 6.04 -10.82
N TYR A 205 -23.36 5.99 -9.98
CA TYR A 205 -22.22 5.10 -10.20
C TYR A 205 -22.63 3.63 -10.19
N LEU A 206 -23.50 3.24 -9.25
CA LEU A 206 -23.94 1.87 -9.08
C LEU A 206 -24.73 1.38 -10.30
N SER A 207 -25.68 2.17 -10.79
CA SER A 207 -26.51 1.81 -11.95
C SER A 207 -25.68 1.57 -13.21
N TYR A 208 -24.67 2.41 -13.46
CA TYR A 208 -23.77 2.24 -14.60
C TYR A 208 -22.86 1.03 -14.43
N SER A 209 -22.26 0.85 -13.25
CA SER A 209 -21.30 -0.24 -13.00
C SER A 209 -21.97 -1.61 -13.10
N VAL A 210 -23.19 -1.74 -12.59
CA VAL A 210 -24.00 -2.97 -12.68
C VAL A 210 -24.42 -3.24 -14.13
N TYR A 211 -24.76 -2.20 -14.89
CA TYR A 211 -25.02 -2.32 -16.33
C TYR A 211 -23.80 -2.82 -17.10
N GLN A 212 -22.59 -2.29 -16.82
CA GLN A 212 -21.36 -2.73 -17.48
C GLN A 212 -20.99 -4.19 -17.20
N GLN A 213 -21.49 -4.76 -16.10
CA GLN A 213 -21.35 -6.18 -15.77
C GLN A 213 -22.41 -7.06 -16.46
N GLY A 214 -23.37 -6.46 -17.18
CA GLY A 214 -24.43 -7.17 -17.90
C GLY A 214 -25.70 -7.42 -17.10
N GLU A 215 -25.79 -6.93 -15.86
CA GLU A 215 -26.94 -7.15 -14.97
C GLU A 215 -28.02 -6.07 -15.15
N LEU A 216 -28.66 -6.10 -16.32
CA LEU A 216 -29.56 -5.04 -16.78
C LEU A 216 -30.77 -4.81 -15.87
N GLU A 217 -31.32 -5.88 -15.29
CA GLU A 217 -32.49 -5.79 -14.39
C GLU A 217 -32.17 -5.05 -13.09
N ARG A 218 -30.99 -5.32 -12.51
CA ARG A 218 -30.52 -4.61 -11.31
C ARG A 218 -30.11 -3.18 -11.62
N ALA A 219 -29.51 -2.92 -12.78
CA ALA A 219 -29.22 -1.56 -13.23
C ALA A 219 -30.50 -0.73 -13.35
N LEU A 220 -31.60 -1.32 -13.84
CA LEU A 220 -32.93 -0.69 -13.87
C LEU A 220 -33.49 -0.42 -12.47
N GLU A 221 -33.34 -1.37 -11.55
CA GLU A 221 -33.77 -1.20 -10.16
C GLU A 221 -33.09 0.01 -9.50
N PHE A 222 -31.75 0.09 -9.60
CA PHE A 222 -30.99 1.23 -9.07
C PHE A 222 -31.36 2.54 -9.78
N THR A 223 -31.58 2.51 -11.09
CA THR A 223 -32.00 3.71 -11.85
C THR A 223 -33.39 4.21 -11.42
N ARG A 224 -34.34 3.29 -11.17
CA ARG A 224 -35.68 3.66 -10.67
C ARG A 224 -35.60 4.24 -9.28
N ARG A 225 -34.84 3.61 -8.38
CA ARG A 225 -34.60 4.11 -7.03
C ARG A 225 -33.96 5.50 -7.05
N LEU A 226 -33.03 5.76 -7.97
CA LEU A 226 -32.44 7.09 -8.17
C LEU A 226 -33.51 8.11 -8.55
N LEU A 227 -34.38 7.79 -9.51
CA LEU A 227 -35.44 8.69 -9.98
C LEU A 227 -36.57 8.89 -8.97
N GLU A 228 -36.75 7.99 -7.99
CA GLU A 228 -37.64 8.22 -6.85
C GLU A 228 -37.10 9.33 -5.94
N LEU A 229 -35.77 9.43 -5.81
CA LEU A 229 -35.08 10.45 -5.00
C LEU A 229 -34.92 11.78 -5.76
N ASP A 230 -34.54 11.72 -7.03
CA ASP A 230 -34.45 12.88 -7.93
C ASP A 230 -35.12 12.58 -9.29
N PRO A 231 -36.42 12.89 -9.42
CA PRO A 231 -37.15 12.71 -10.68
C PRO A 231 -36.59 13.52 -11.86
N THR A 232 -35.84 14.59 -11.58
CA THR A 232 -35.30 15.51 -12.59
C THR A 232 -33.91 15.13 -13.09
N HIS A 233 -33.32 14.05 -12.55
CA HIS A 233 -31.98 13.62 -12.90
C HIS A 233 -31.86 13.24 -14.38
N GLN A 234 -31.14 14.05 -15.16
CA GLN A 234 -31.11 13.96 -16.63
C GLN A 234 -30.54 12.63 -17.12
N ARG A 235 -29.42 12.20 -16.53
CA ARG A 235 -28.71 10.97 -16.94
C ARG A 235 -29.54 9.72 -16.62
N ALA A 236 -30.14 9.67 -15.45
CA ALA A 236 -30.95 8.53 -15.02
C ALA A 236 -32.22 8.38 -15.88
N ASN A 237 -32.86 9.49 -16.25
CA ASN A 237 -33.99 9.48 -17.18
C ASN A 237 -33.61 8.92 -18.57
N GLY A 238 -32.40 9.23 -19.04
CA GLY A 238 -31.85 8.65 -20.27
C GLY A 238 -31.53 7.17 -20.13
N ASN A 239 -30.83 6.80 -19.06
CA ASN A 239 -30.45 5.42 -18.74
C ASN A 239 -31.67 4.51 -18.60
N LEU A 240 -32.73 4.96 -17.93
CA LEU A 240 -33.97 4.20 -17.76
C LEU A 240 -34.55 3.75 -19.11
N LYS A 241 -34.75 4.70 -20.03
CA LYS A 241 -35.28 4.42 -21.38
C LYS A 241 -34.36 3.49 -22.15
N TYR A 242 -33.05 3.71 -22.04
CA TYR A 242 -32.06 2.90 -22.72
C TYR A 242 -32.03 1.46 -22.20
N PHE A 243 -32.01 1.27 -20.87
CA PHE A 243 -31.99 -0.05 -20.25
C PHE A 243 -33.30 -0.82 -20.50
N GLU A 244 -34.47 -0.16 -20.44
CA GLU A 244 -35.75 -0.79 -20.78
C GLU A 244 -35.79 -1.26 -22.23
N TYR A 245 -35.23 -0.46 -23.14
CA TYR A 245 -35.09 -0.85 -24.55
C TYR A 245 -34.17 -2.06 -24.74
N GLN A 246 -33.00 -2.08 -24.08
CA GLN A 246 -32.09 -3.23 -24.15
C GLN A 246 -32.73 -4.51 -23.59
N LEU A 247 -33.50 -4.40 -22.49
CA LEU A 247 -34.15 -5.54 -21.84
C LEU A 247 -35.26 -6.10 -22.73
N ALA A 248 -36.05 -5.22 -23.36
CA ALA A 248 -37.07 -5.61 -24.33
C ALA A 248 -36.46 -6.26 -25.58
N LYS A 249 -35.24 -5.88 -25.98
CA LYS A 249 -34.49 -6.50 -27.07
C LYS A 249 -33.99 -7.89 -26.68
N GLN A 250 -33.40 -8.06 -25.50
CA GLN A 250 -32.96 -9.37 -24.99
C GLN A 250 -34.12 -10.37 -24.90
N LYS A 251 -35.27 -9.95 -24.34
CA LYS A 251 -36.49 -10.78 -24.26
C LYS A 251 -37.10 -11.15 -25.62
N LYS A 252 -36.73 -10.45 -26.70
CA LYS A 252 -37.11 -10.78 -28.09
C LYS A 252 -36.13 -11.73 -28.78
N VAL A 253 -34.91 -11.88 -28.25
CA VAL A 253 -33.84 -12.74 -28.79
C VAL A 253 -33.76 -14.08 -28.04
N GLU A 254 -34.45 -14.24 -26.90
CA GLU A 254 -34.57 -15.53 -26.17
C GLU A 254 -35.37 -16.65 -26.88
N VAL A 255 -35.61 -16.54 -28.19
CA VAL A 255 -36.04 -17.65 -29.05
C VAL A 255 -35.15 -17.72 -30.29
N GLU A 256 -33.83 -17.82 -30.08
CA GLU A 256 -32.86 -18.53 -30.93
C GLU A 256 -31.49 -18.36 -30.25
N GLU A 257 -30.77 -19.48 -30.07
CA GLU A 257 -29.41 -19.57 -29.50
C GLU A 257 -29.27 -19.53 -27.97
N LYS A 258 -29.88 -20.51 -27.29
CA LYS A 258 -29.27 -21.11 -26.09
C LYS A 258 -28.22 -22.15 -26.52
N GLU A 259 -27.10 -21.71 -27.10
CA GLU A 259 -25.92 -22.59 -27.20
C GLU A 259 -24.61 -21.87 -27.53
N GLU A 260 -24.38 -20.60 -27.14
CA GLU A 260 -23.04 -20.02 -27.31
C GLU A 260 -22.59 -18.97 -26.26
N GLU A 261 -23.42 -18.62 -25.27
CA GLU A 261 -23.06 -17.59 -24.29
C GLU A 261 -22.22 -18.07 -23.10
N ASP A 262 -22.05 -19.39 -22.91
CA ASP A 262 -21.20 -19.94 -21.85
C ASP A 262 -19.70 -19.98 -22.23
N LYS A 263 -19.35 -19.49 -23.43
CA LYS A 263 -17.95 -19.37 -23.90
C LYS A 263 -17.43 -17.94 -23.99
N ARG A 264 -18.25 -16.92 -23.71
CA ARG A 264 -17.83 -15.50 -23.72
C ARG A 264 -17.55 -14.91 -22.34
N ARG A 265 -17.71 -15.69 -21.27
CA ARG A 265 -17.27 -15.33 -19.92
C ARG A 265 -15.84 -15.77 -19.59
N GLU A 266 -15.10 -16.30 -20.56
CA GLU A 266 -13.66 -16.48 -20.41
C GLU A 266 -12.91 -15.22 -20.86
N THR A 267 -12.35 -14.57 -19.85
CA THR A 267 -11.21 -13.65 -19.88
C THR A 267 -11.45 -12.28 -20.52
N LYS A 268 -11.84 -11.30 -19.69
CA LYS A 268 -11.04 -10.05 -19.69
C LYS A 268 -9.59 -10.50 -19.59
N ASP A 269 -8.75 -10.04 -20.51
CA ASP A 269 -7.31 -10.33 -20.62
C ASP A 269 -6.66 -10.16 -19.23
N ASP A 270 -6.64 -11.23 -18.43
CA ASP A 270 -6.10 -11.17 -17.08
C ASP A 270 -4.59 -11.22 -17.26
N TYR A 271 -3.95 -10.08 -16.99
CA TYR A 271 -2.50 -9.90 -17.14
C TYR A 271 -1.68 -10.99 -16.45
N LEU A 272 -2.28 -11.65 -15.44
CA LEU A 272 -1.69 -12.77 -14.73
C LEU A 272 -2.55 -14.05 -14.90
N PRO A 273 -2.23 -14.93 -15.87
CA PRO A 273 -3.02 -16.15 -16.15
C PRO A 273 -3.17 -17.11 -14.95
N GLU A 274 -2.22 -17.06 -14.01
CA GLU A 274 -2.20 -17.91 -12.81
C GLU A 274 -2.77 -17.25 -11.55
N ARG A 275 -3.41 -16.08 -11.68
CA ARG A 275 -3.91 -15.26 -10.57
C ARG A 275 -4.75 -16.06 -9.56
N LYS A 276 -5.70 -16.87 -10.06
CA LYS A 276 -6.56 -17.70 -9.21
C LYS A 276 -5.78 -18.68 -8.33
N LYS A 277 -4.74 -19.31 -8.89
CA LYS A 277 -3.89 -20.28 -8.16
C LYS A 277 -3.02 -19.56 -7.12
N TYR A 278 -2.48 -18.40 -7.49
CA TYR A 278 -1.73 -17.52 -6.60
C TYR A 278 -2.57 -17.09 -5.39
N GLU A 279 -3.78 -16.56 -5.60
CA GLU A 279 -4.64 -16.10 -4.53
C GLU A 279 -5.09 -17.25 -3.61
N GLN A 280 -5.44 -18.41 -4.18
CA GLN A 280 -5.73 -19.63 -3.40
C GLN A 280 -4.56 -20.03 -2.49
N LEU A 281 -3.34 -19.95 -2.98
CA LEU A 281 -2.15 -20.26 -2.17
C LEU A 281 -1.94 -19.24 -1.05
N CYS A 282 -2.23 -17.96 -1.30
CA CYS A 282 -2.19 -16.93 -0.26
C CYS A 282 -3.22 -17.17 0.85
N ARG A 283 -4.38 -17.76 0.53
CA ARG A 283 -5.39 -18.21 1.51
C ARG A 283 -5.08 -19.56 2.17
N GLY A 284 -4.07 -20.29 1.67
CA GLY A 284 -3.75 -21.64 2.15
C GLY A 284 -4.65 -22.75 1.59
N GLU A 285 -5.36 -22.47 0.49
CA GLU A 285 -6.27 -23.37 -0.23
C GLU A 285 -5.57 -24.19 -1.33
N GLY A 286 -4.27 -24.00 -1.53
CA GLY A 286 -3.55 -24.64 -2.62
C GLY A 286 -3.22 -26.12 -2.42
N ILE A 287 -2.44 -26.67 -3.35
CA ILE A 287 -2.04 -28.08 -3.37
C ILE A 287 -1.30 -28.44 -2.07
N LYS A 288 -1.85 -29.39 -1.32
CA LYS A 288 -1.22 -29.90 -0.09
C LYS A 288 -0.39 -31.13 -0.39
N LEU A 289 0.71 -31.31 0.36
CA LEU A 289 1.48 -32.55 0.30
C LEU A 289 0.59 -33.74 0.69
N THR A 290 0.78 -34.86 0.00
CA THR A 290 0.18 -36.12 0.44
C THR A 290 0.80 -36.53 1.78
N PRO A 291 0.09 -37.27 2.65
CA PRO A 291 0.65 -37.73 3.92
C PRO A 291 1.99 -38.46 3.77
N ARG A 292 2.16 -39.21 2.66
CA ARG A 292 3.40 -39.92 2.32
C ARG A 292 4.57 -38.98 1.99
N ARG A 293 4.31 -37.85 1.33
CA ARG A 293 5.34 -36.84 1.06
C ARG A 293 5.66 -36.05 2.32
N GLN A 294 4.63 -35.66 3.06
CA GLN A 294 4.77 -34.93 4.32
C GLN A 294 5.60 -35.71 5.36
N SER A 295 5.45 -37.04 5.43
CA SER A 295 6.24 -37.89 6.32
C SER A 295 7.74 -37.95 5.99
N ARG A 296 8.17 -37.40 4.84
CA ARG A 296 9.58 -37.33 4.43
C ARG A 296 10.23 -36.00 4.81
N LEU A 297 9.44 -34.98 5.16
CA LEU A 297 9.97 -33.71 5.63
C LEU A 297 10.53 -33.89 7.04
N PHE A 298 11.71 -33.34 7.30
CA PHE A 298 12.38 -33.54 8.58
C PHE A 298 13.05 -32.26 9.11
N CYS A 299 13.02 -32.09 10.43
CA CYS A 299 13.78 -31.03 11.12
C CYS A 299 15.09 -31.61 11.65
N ARG A 300 16.20 -30.90 11.44
CA ARG A 300 17.54 -31.40 11.73
C ARG A 300 18.49 -30.30 12.19
N TYR A 301 19.50 -30.73 12.95
CA TYR A 301 20.69 -29.94 13.23
C TYR A 301 21.68 -30.17 12.09
N TYR A 302 21.89 -29.15 11.28
CA TYR A 302 22.69 -29.20 10.07
C TYR A 302 24.07 -28.59 10.29
N ASP A 303 25.12 -29.33 9.95
CA ASP A 303 26.51 -28.91 10.15
C ASP A 303 27.25 -28.58 8.84
N ASN A 304 26.54 -28.58 7.71
CA ASN A 304 27.07 -28.40 6.36
C ASN A 304 28.33 -29.25 6.09
N ASN A 305 28.20 -30.57 6.17
CA ASN A 305 29.30 -31.52 5.95
C ASN A 305 30.50 -31.25 6.89
N ARG A 306 30.21 -31.05 8.18
CA ARG A 306 31.20 -30.76 9.23
C ARG A 306 31.96 -29.45 9.00
N HIS A 307 31.28 -28.42 8.49
CA HIS A 307 31.83 -27.08 8.40
C HIS A 307 32.30 -26.62 9.80
N PRO A 308 33.53 -26.10 9.97
CA PRO A 308 34.14 -25.88 11.29
C PRO A 308 33.27 -25.05 12.26
N ARG A 309 32.48 -24.10 11.73
CA ARG A 309 31.56 -23.28 12.53
C ARG A 309 30.37 -24.06 13.08
N TYR A 310 29.88 -25.05 12.35
CA TYR A 310 28.60 -25.72 12.64
C TYR A 310 28.76 -27.11 13.24
N VAL A 311 29.99 -27.62 13.40
CA VAL A 311 30.27 -28.83 14.19
C VAL A 311 29.89 -28.66 15.66
N ILE A 312 30.16 -27.49 16.24
CA ILE A 312 29.90 -27.20 17.66
C ILE A 312 28.53 -26.52 17.85
N GLY A 313 28.11 -25.70 16.89
CA GLY A 313 26.83 -25.00 16.91
C GLY A 313 26.04 -25.23 15.62
N PRO A 314 25.45 -26.41 15.42
CA PRO A 314 24.74 -26.73 14.17
C PRO A 314 23.52 -25.85 13.96
N VAL A 315 23.21 -25.59 12.69
CA VAL A 315 22.07 -24.75 12.29
C VAL A 315 20.78 -25.56 12.40
N LYS A 316 19.71 -24.93 12.88
CA LYS A 316 18.38 -25.52 12.85
C LYS A 316 17.82 -25.43 11.44
N GLN A 317 17.66 -26.57 10.78
CA GLN A 317 17.16 -26.71 9.40
C GLN A 317 15.84 -27.48 9.41
N GLU A 318 14.91 -27.09 8.55
CA GLU A 318 13.59 -27.70 8.37
C GLU A 318 13.27 -27.78 6.88
N ASP A 319 12.67 -28.89 6.46
CA ASP A 319 12.18 -29.06 5.09
C ASP A 319 10.78 -28.49 4.98
N GLU A 320 10.64 -27.39 4.22
CA GLU A 320 9.33 -26.80 3.88
C GLU A 320 8.66 -27.57 2.73
N TRP A 321 9.47 -28.11 1.83
CA TRP A 321 8.99 -28.87 0.68
C TRP A 321 10.04 -29.89 0.18
N ASP A 322 9.58 -31.04 -0.30
CA ASP A 322 10.44 -32.14 -0.75
C ASP A 322 10.91 -32.00 -2.20
N SER A 323 10.07 -31.48 -3.11
CA SER A 323 10.42 -31.31 -4.53
C SER A 323 9.63 -30.18 -5.21
N PRO A 324 10.28 -29.08 -5.66
CA PRO A 324 11.71 -28.77 -5.47
C PRO A 324 12.04 -28.66 -3.99
N HIS A 325 13.31 -28.89 -3.64
CA HIS A 325 13.70 -28.87 -2.23
C HIS A 325 13.72 -27.43 -1.71
N ILE A 326 12.79 -27.11 -0.81
CA ILE A 326 12.68 -25.80 -0.16
C ILE A 326 13.02 -25.99 1.30
N ILE A 327 14.05 -25.27 1.75
CA ILE A 327 14.62 -25.43 3.08
C ILE A 327 14.39 -24.15 3.88
N ARG A 328 13.98 -24.27 5.14
CA ARG A 328 14.01 -23.18 6.12
C ARG A 328 15.16 -23.37 7.11
N TYR A 329 15.90 -22.30 7.35
CA TYR A 329 16.85 -22.18 8.45
C TYR A 329 16.30 -21.27 9.54
N HIS A 330 16.47 -21.63 10.82
CA HIS A 330 15.93 -20.89 11.95
C HIS A 330 17.00 -20.21 12.80
N ASN A 331 16.72 -18.98 13.24
CA ASN A 331 17.56 -18.18 14.15
C ASN A 331 19.00 -17.99 13.65
N ILE A 332 19.14 -17.77 12.35
CA ILE A 332 20.43 -17.65 11.66
C ILE A 332 21.06 -16.26 11.74
N VAL A 333 20.25 -15.23 11.97
CA VAL A 333 20.68 -13.83 12.06
C VAL A 333 20.12 -13.24 13.34
N SER A 334 20.97 -12.53 14.09
CA SER A 334 20.56 -11.91 15.35
C SER A 334 19.61 -10.74 15.11
N GLU A 335 18.77 -10.43 16.11
CA GLU A 335 17.87 -9.28 16.04
C GLU A 335 18.63 -7.97 15.82
N THR A 336 19.76 -7.78 16.50
CA THR A 336 20.61 -6.60 16.34
C THR A 336 21.14 -6.45 14.91
N ASP A 337 21.59 -7.54 14.30
CA ASP A 337 22.07 -7.52 12.92
C ASP A 337 20.93 -7.19 11.94
N MET A 338 19.74 -7.78 12.14
CA MET A 338 18.55 -7.52 11.31
C MET A 338 18.10 -6.05 11.40
N GLU A 339 18.05 -5.47 12.60
CA GLU A 339 17.69 -4.06 12.78
C GLU A 339 18.73 -3.13 12.15
N LYS A 340 20.02 -3.47 12.23
CA LYS A 340 21.07 -2.68 11.58
C LYS A 340 20.95 -2.71 10.06
N VAL A 341 20.63 -3.86 9.47
CA VAL A 341 20.36 -3.98 8.02
C VAL A 341 19.16 -3.10 7.62
N LYS A 342 18.07 -3.12 8.40
CA LYS A 342 16.91 -2.25 8.14
C LYS A 342 17.28 -0.76 8.24
N GLU A 343 18.05 -0.37 9.25
CA GLU A 343 18.52 1.02 9.43
C GLU A 343 19.31 1.51 8.22
N LEU A 344 20.25 0.71 7.72
CA LEU A 344 21.05 1.03 6.53
C LEU A 344 20.19 1.13 5.25
N ALA A 345 19.16 0.29 5.13
CA ALA A 345 18.28 0.24 3.97
C ALA A 345 17.25 1.38 3.92
N LYS A 346 16.67 1.76 5.08
CA LYS A 346 15.60 2.78 5.20
C LYS A 346 15.79 4.03 4.34
N PRO A 347 16.94 4.74 4.37
CA PRO A 347 17.11 5.97 3.58
C PRO A 347 17.17 5.75 2.07
N ARG A 348 17.45 4.52 1.62
CA ARG A 348 17.69 4.16 0.22
C ARG A 348 16.53 3.41 -0.43
N LEU A 349 15.56 2.96 0.36
CA LEU A 349 14.38 2.28 -0.18
C LEU A 349 13.68 3.20 -1.20
N ARG A 350 13.57 2.70 -2.43
CA ARG A 350 12.81 3.31 -3.52
C ARG A 350 11.77 2.32 -3.99
N ARG A 351 10.66 2.83 -4.55
CA ARG A 351 9.67 1.97 -5.22
C ARG A 351 10.41 1.14 -6.26
N ALA A 352 10.23 -0.17 -6.23
CA ALA A 352 10.88 -1.06 -7.17
C ALA A 352 10.45 -0.66 -8.60
N THR A 353 11.41 -0.27 -9.44
CA THR A 353 11.19 -0.02 -10.86
C THR A 353 11.52 -1.29 -11.63
N VAL A 354 10.76 -1.53 -12.69
CA VAL A 354 11.00 -2.64 -13.61
C VAL A 354 11.34 -2.07 -14.98
N HIS A 355 12.09 -2.83 -15.77
CA HIS A 355 12.33 -2.48 -17.16
C HIS A 355 11.07 -2.83 -17.96
N ASP A 356 10.44 -1.83 -18.58
CA ASP A 356 9.34 -2.06 -19.49
C ASP A 356 9.84 -2.86 -20.72
N PRO A 357 9.29 -4.05 -21.01
CA PRO A 357 9.74 -4.88 -22.13
C PRO A 357 9.54 -4.21 -23.50
N GLN A 358 8.56 -3.30 -23.63
CA GLN A 358 8.22 -2.63 -24.88
C GLN A 358 8.99 -1.31 -25.05
N THR A 359 9.17 -0.56 -23.97
CA THR A 359 9.75 0.80 -24.06
C THR A 359 11.19 0.91 -23.57
N GLY A 360 11.70 -0.12 -22.88
CA GLY A 360 13.03 -0.15 -22.30
C GLY A 360 13.28 0.89 -21.20
N LYS A 361 12.23 1.53 -20.71
CA LYS A 361 12.33 2.53 -19.64
C LYS A 361 12.02 1.90 -18.30
N LEU A 362 12.64 2.43 -17.23
CA LEU A 362 12.27 2.10 -15.86
C LEU A 362 10.86 2.63 -15.58
N THR A 363 9.89 1.75 -15.41
CA THR A 363 8.50 2.08 -15.03
C THR A 363 8.17 1.50 -13.67
N THR A 364 7.19 2.08 -12.97
CA THR A 364 6.67 1.52 -11.73
C THR A 364 5.70 0.39 -12.05
N ALA A 365 6.05 -0.85 -11.72
CA ALA A 365 5.18 -2.00 -11.92
C ALA A 365 3.96 -1.96 -11.00
N HIS A 366 2.76 -2.19 -11.55
CA HIS A 366 1.58 -2.51 -10.75
C HIS A 366 1.70 -3.89 -10.07
N TYR A 367 2.48 -4.79 -10.67
CA TYR A 367 2.68 -6.17 -10.22
C TYR A 367 3.69 -6.36 -9.06
N ARG A 368 4.53 -5.35 -8.79
CA ARG A 368 5.51 -5.38 -7.69
C ARG A 368 5.33 -4.16 -6.79
N VAL A 369 4.57 -4.34 -5.72
CA VAL A 369 4.30 -3.29 -4.74
C VAL A 369 5.21 -3.51 -3.55
N SER A 370 6.48 -3.23 -3.78
CA SER A 370 7.54 -3.30 -2.76
C SER A 370 8.52 -2.16 -2.96
N LYS A 371 9.27 -1.86 -1.90
CA LYS A 371 10.44 -0.99 -1.99
C LYS A 371 11.69 -1.81 -1.77
N SER A 372 12.72 -1.53 -2.54
CA SER A 372 14.00 -2.22 -2.43
C SER A 372 15.16 -1.24 -2.26
N ALA A 373 16.16 -1.68 -1.52
CA ALA A 373 17.47 -1.07 -1.42
C ALA A 373 18.52 -2.18 -1.59
N TRP A 374 19.71 -1.81 -2.05
CA TRP A 374 20.82 -2.73 -2.21
C TRP A 374 21.93 -2.33 -1.25
N LEU A 375 22.47 -3.31 -0.54
CA LEU A 375 23.56 -3.12 0.41
C LEU A 375 24.77 -3.95 0.00
N GLY A 376 25.86 -3.25 -0.29
CA GLY A 376 27.15 -3.87 -0.64
C GLY A 376 27.89 -4.38 0.59
N ALA A 377 28.70 -5.43 0.42
CA ALA A 377 29.47 -6.01 1.53
C ALA A 377 30.41 -4.99 2.22
N TYR A 378 30.96 -4.05 1.44
CA TYR A 378 31.88 -3.02 1.92
C TYR A 378 31.20 -1.91 2.75
N GLU A 379 29.87 -1.85 2.77
CA GLU A 379 29.15 -0.74 3.38
C GLU A 379 29.05 -0.85 4.90
N HIS A 380 28.97 -2.08 5.42
CA HIS A 380 28.95 -2.32 6.86
C HIS A 380 29.35 -3.76 7.19
N PRO A 381 30.12 -4.01 8.27
CA PRO A 381 30.53 -5.36 8.68
C PRO A 381 29.37 -6.36 8.87
N VAL A 382 28.17 -5.87 9.17
CA VAL A 382 26.98 -6.72 9.31
C VAL A 382 26.58 -7.38 7.99
N VAL A 383 26.74 -6.69 6.86
CA VAL A 383 26.38 -7.20 5.53
C VAL A 383 27.38 -8.29 5.14
N ASP A 384 28.67 -8.04 5.35
CA ASP A 384 29.73 -9.02 5.12
C ASP A 384 29.57 -10.26 6.02
N LYS A 385 29.25 -10.07 7.30
CA LYS A 385 28.92 -11.15 8.23
C LYS A 385 27.75 -12.02 7.74
N ILE A 386 26.70 -11.41 7.18
CA ILE A 386 25.57 -12.13 6.59
C ILE A 386 26.01 -12.90 5.34
N ASN A 387 26.80 -12.29 4.45
CA ASN A 387 27.33 -12.98 3.27
C ASN A 387 28.15 -14.22 3.65
N GLN A 388 29.10 -14.08 4.59
CA GLN A 388 29.90 -15.20 5.07
C GLN A 388 29.03 -16.29 5.70
N MET A 389 27.99 -15.92 6.45
CA MET A 389 27.03 -16.88 7.00
C MET A 389 26.28 -17.64 5.90
N ILE A 390 25.83 -16.97 4.83
CA ILE A 390 25.17 -17.62 3.70
C ILE A 390 26.12 -18.62 3.01
N GLU A 391 27.37 -18.22 2.75
CA GLU A 391 28.38 -19.12 2.18
C GLU A 391 28.63 -20.35 3.07
N ASP A 392 28.82 -20.12 4.37
CA ASP A 392 29.13 -21.20 5.31
C ASP A 392 27.98 -22.19 5.48
N ILE A 393 26.72 -21.73 5.41
CA ILE A 393 25.53 -22.59 5.55
C ILE A 393 25.27 -23.34 4.24
N THR A 394 25.25 -22.63 3.12
CA THR A 394 24.86 -23.22 1.83
C THR A 394 25.99 -24.01 1.17
N GLY A 395 27.25 -23.75 1.56
CA GLY A 395 28.44 -24.25 0.88
C GLY A 395 28.72 -23.56 -0.47
N LEU A 396 27.84 -22.67 -0.92
CA LEU A 396 27.96 -21.96 -2.19
C LEU A 396 28.84 -20.71 -2.02
N ASN A 397 29.66 -20.43 -3.03
CA ASN A 397 30.48 -19.22 -3.07
C ASN A 397 29.59 -17.98 -3.23
N VAL A 398 29.78 -16.95 -2.41
CA VAL A 398 28.98 -15.70 -2.50
C VAL A 398 29.76 -14.51 -3.05
N LYS A 399 31.00 -14.69 -3.50
CA LYS A 399 31.84 -13.60 -4.04
C LYS A 399 31.29 -13.00 -5.33
N THR A 400 30.66 -13.84 -6.14
CA THR A 400 30.00 -13.47 -7.42
C THR A 400 28.51 -13.24 -7.23
N ALA A 401 27.98 -13.39 -6.01
CA ALA A 401 26.59 -13.18 -5.69
C ALA A 401 26.25 -11.68 -5.69
N GLU A 402 25.01 -11.34 -6.03
CA GLU A 402 24.56 -9.95 -6.06
C GLU A 402 24.60 -9.29 -4.67
N ASP A 403 24.58 -7.96 -4.61
CA ASP A 403 24.47 -7.23 -3.34
C ASP A 403 23.24 -7.67 -2.53
N LEU A 404 23.27 -7.46 -1.21
CA LEU A 404 22.15 -7.85 -0.36
C LEU A 404 20.95 -6.93 -0.66
N GLN A 405 19.94 -7.46 -1.33
CA GLN A 405 18.72 -6.72 -1.59
C GLN A 405 17.86 -6.72 -0.32
N VAL A 406 17.55 -5.56 0.22
CA VAL A 406 16.59 -5.39 1.33
C VAL A 406 15.28 -4.90 0.76
N ALA A 407 14.19 -5.63 1.02
CA ALA A 407 12.86 -5.29 0.57
C ALA A 407 11.89 -5.05 1.75
N ASN A 408 11.03 -4.06 1.59
CA ASN A 408 9.93 -3.76 2.49
C ASN A 408 8.59 -3.85 1.76
N TYR A 409 7.68 -4.66 2.28
CA TYR A 409 6.28 -4.75 1.87
C TYR A 409 5.42 -4.24 3.02
N GLY A 410 4.81 -3.07 2.81
CA GLY A 410 3.74 -2.59 3.68
C GLY A 410 2.44 -3.36 3.45
N VAL A 411 1.35 -2.89 4.06
CA VAL A 411 0.01 -3.46 3.88
C VAL A 411 -0.36 -3.48 2.38
N GLY A 412 -0.87 -4.60 1.90
CA GLY A 412 -1.17 -4.86 0.49
C GLY A 412 0.04 -4.94 -0.43
N GLY A 413 1.26 -4.80 0.09
CA GLY A 413 2.50 -4.94 -0.67
C GLY A 413 2.71 -6.40 -1.07
N GLN A 414 2.99 -6.63 -2.35
CA GLN A 414 3.15 -7.96 -2.95
C GLN A 414 4.29 -7.99 -3.98
N TYR A 415 4.64 -9.20 -4.41
CA TYR A 415 5.38 -9.44 -5.64
C TYR A 415 4.71 -10.57 -6.39
N GLU A 416 4.20 -10.29 -7.59
CA GLU A 416 3.58 -11.29 -8.45
C GLU A 416 4.52 -12.45 -8.83
N PRO A 417 3.95 -13.59 -9.27
CA PRO A 417 4.70 -14.77 -9.67
C PRO A 417 5.83 -14.50 -10.69
N HIS A 418 7.04 -14.89 -10.33
CA HIS A 418 8.24 -14.69 -11.14
C HIS A 418 9.24 -15.84 -10.97
N PHE A 419 10.27 -15.80 -11.82
CA PHE A 419 11.47 -16.60 -11.69
C PHE A 419 12.61 -15.72 -11.21
N ASP A 420 13.49 -16.32 -10.43
CA ASP A 420 14.74 -15.69 -10.01
C ASP A 420 15.89 -16.03 -10.96
N PHE A 421 15.66 -16.74 -12.07
CA PHE A 421 16.67 -17.04 -13.07
C PHE A 421 16.27 -16.46 -14.43
N GLY A 422 17.27 -16.18 -15.28
CA GLY A 422 17.08 -15.73 -16.65
C GLY A 422 16.63 -16.89 -17.54
N ARG A 423 15.62 -16.68 -18.37
CA ARG A 423 15.08 -17.73 -19.24
C ARG A 423 15.68 -17.65 -20.64
N LYS A 424 15.80 -18.79 -21.32
CA LYS A 424 16.40 -18.89 -22.67
C LYS A 424 15.62 -18.12 -23.75
N ASP A 425 14.32 -17.91 -23.52
CA ASP A 425 13.42 -17.15 -24.39
C ASP A 425 13.52 -15.62 -24.18
N GLU A 426 14.34 -15.17 -23.23
CA GLU A 426 14.54 -13.76 -22.90
C GLU A 426 16.00 -13.34 -23.21
N PRO A 427 16.25 -12.04 -23.46
CA PRO A 427 17.63 -11.54 -23.51
C PRO A 427 18.37 -11.92 -22.23
N ASP A 428 19.62 -12.40 -22.36
CA ASP A 428 20.41 -12.82 -21.21
C ASP A 428 20.71 -11.63 -20.30
N ALA A 429 19.93 -11.53 -19.22
CA ALA A 429 20.03 -10.46 -18.24
C ALA A 429 21.39 -10.42 -17.50
N PHE A 430 22.21 -11.47 -17.63
CA PHE A 430 23.49 -11.62 -16.93
C PHE A 430 24.70 -11.61 -17.87
N GLU A 431 24.50 -11.44 -19.18
CA GLU A 431 25.57 -11.45 -20.19
C GLU A 431 26.64 -10.38 -19.88
N GLU A 432 26.20 -9.16 -19.55
CA GLU A 432 27.10 -8.05 -19.19
C GLU A 432 27.82 -8.25 -17.86
N LEU A 433 27.22 -8.98 -16.92
CA LEU A 433 27.80 -9.26 -15.60
C LEU A 433 28.87 -10.36 -15.68
N GLY A 434 28.75 -11.28 -16.63
CA GLY A 434 29.68 -12.40 -16.81
C GLY A 434 29.78 -13.32 -15.58
N THR A 435 28.77 -13.31 -14.71
CA THR A 435 28.67 -14.13 -13.50
C THR A 435 27.82 -15.38 -13.71
N GLY A 436 27.17 -15.52 -14.87
CA GLY A 436 26.23 -16.61 -15.16
C GLY A 436 24.88 -16.38 -14.50
N ASN A 437 23.98 -17.35 -14.63
CA ASN A 437 22.61 -17.25 -14.14
C ASN A 437 22.55 -17.40 -12.60
N ARG A 438 21.42 -17.07 -11.99
CA ARG A 438 21.22 -17.17 -10.54
C ARG A 438 20.87 -18.61 -10.15
N ILE A 439 21.81 -19.35 -9.57
CA ILE A 439 21.64 -20.77 -9.20
C ILE A 439 20.69 -21.01 -8.05
N ALA A 440 20.60 -20.06 -7.11
CA ALA A 440 19.91 -20.23 -5.85
C ALA A 440 19.49 -18.89 -5.28
N THR A 441 18.39 -18.93 -4.53
CA THR A 441 17.88 -17.77 -3.80
C THR A 441 17.93 -18.04 -2.32
N TRP A 442 18.40 -17.04 -1.59
CA TRP A 442 18.31 -16.96 -0.14
C TRP A 442 17.42 -15.79 0.26
N LEU A 443 16.30 -16.10 0.91
CA LEU A 443 15.32 -15.12 1.38
C LEU A 443 15.27 -15.11 2.90
N LEU A 444 15.86 -14.10 3.54
CA LEU A 444 15.83 -13.90 4.99
C LEU A 444 14.60 -13.07 5.40
N TYR A 445 13.80 -13.55 6.35
CA TYR A 445 12.73 -12.77 6.98
C TYR A 445 13.24 -12.02 8.21
N MET A 446 13.12 -10.69 8.18
CA MET A 446 13.61 -9.80 9.24
C MET A 446 12.48 -9.22 10.11
N SER A 447 11.23 -9.56 9.84
CA SER A 447 10.07 -9.20 10.68
C SER A 447 9.05 -10.33 10.71
N ASP A 448 8.26 -10.35 11.78
CA ASP A 448 7.05 -11.15 11.86
C ASP A 448 5.91 -10.43 11.14
N VAL A 449 5.02 -11.20 10.54
CA VAL A 449 3.83 -10.70 9.86
C VAL A 449 2.64 -11.43 10.47
N GLN A 450 1.68 -10.68 10.97
CA GLN A 450 0.53 -11.24 11.69
C GLN A 450 -0.39 -12.02 10.74
N ALA A 451 -0.65 -11.47 9.54
CA ALA A 451 -1.47 -12.12 8.53
C ALA A 451 -1.00 -11.79 7.10
N GLY A 452 -1.12 -12.76 6.21
CA GLY A 452 -0.68 -12.66 4.82
C GLY A 452 0.84 -12.68 4.66
N GLY A 453 1.36 -12.17 3.55
CA GLY A 453 2.80 -12.01 3.33
C GLY A 453 3.58 -13.31 3.10
N ALA A 454 2.92 -14.46 2.89
CA ALA A 454 3.58 -15.74 2.59
C ALA A 454 4.41 -15.66 1.29
N THR A 455 5.48 -16.45 1.21
CA THR A 455 6.14 -16.75 -0.07
C THR A 455 5.52 -18.03 -0.61
N VAL A 456 4.89 -17.96 -1.78
CA VAL A 456 4.16 -19.09 -2.38
C VAL A 456 4.81 -19.52 -3.68
N PHE A 457 4.88 -20.82 -3.93
CA PHE A 457 5.42 -21.40 -5.16
C PHE A 457 4.24 -21.87 -6.00
N THR A 458 3.89 -21.11 -7.04
CA THR A 458 2.60 -21.25 -7.72
C THR A 458 2.48 -22.60 -8.40
N ASP A 459 3.54 -23.15 -8.98
CA ASP A 459 3.48 -24.41 -9.71
C ASP A 459 3.26 -25.62 -8.81
N VAL A 460 4.01 -25.72 -7.71
CA VAL A 460 3.98 -26.89 -6.81
C VAL A 460 3.01 -26.75 -5.64
N GLY A 461 2.59 -25.53 -5.32
CA GLY A 461 1.65 -25.22 -4.24
C GLY A 461 2.29 -25.08 -2.86
N ALA A 462 3.62 -24.99 -2.77
CA ALA A 462 4.30 -24.73 -1.50
C ALA A 462 3.97 -23.32 -0.99
N SER A 463 3.80 -23.17 0.32
CA SER A 463 3.50 -21.88 0.96
C SER A 463 4.30 -21.74 2.24
N VAL A 464 5.16 -20.72 2.28
CA VAL A 464 6.14 -20.52 3.33
C VAL A 464 5.81 -19.21 4.05
N ARG A 465 5.33 -19.33 5.30
CA ARG A 465 4.94 -18.16 6.09
C ARG A 465 6.17 -17.39 6.60
N PRO A 466 6.14 -16.05 6.59
CA PRO A 466 7.21 -15.24 7.14
C PRO A 466 7.34 -15.44 8.65
N LYS A 467 8.58 -15.62 9.13
CA LYS A 467 8.90 -15.72 10.55
C LYS A 467 10.23 -15.05 10.80
N LYS A 468 10.29 -14.06 11.69
CA LYS A 468 11.50 -13.27 11.95
C LYS A 468 12.68 -14.17 12.30
N GLY A 469 13.85 -13.87 11.74
CA GLY A 469 15.10 -14.59 12.00
C GLY A 469 15.21 -15.93 11.26
N THR A 470 14.25 -16.27 10.40
CA THR A 470 14.33 -17.45 9.53
C THR A 470 14.74 -17.06 8.11
N ALA A 471 15.47 -17.92 7.40
CA ALA A 471 15.65 -17.79 5.96
C ALA A 471 15.11 -19.01 5.24
N VAL A 472 14.66 -18.78 4.01
CA VAL A 472 14.21 -19.81 3.08
C VAL A 472 15.21 -19.87 1.94
N PHE A 473 15.58 -21.08 1.57
CA PHE A 473 16.58 -21.35 0.56
C PHE A 473 16.03 -22.39 -0.44
N TRP A 474 16.23 -22.12 -1.72
CA TRP A 474 15.95 -23.07 -2.80
C TRP A 474 16.93 -22.83 -3.95
N TYR A 475 17.12 -23.87 -4.75
CA TYR A 475 17.86 -23.77 -6.01
C TYR A 475 16.90 -23.37 -7.13
N ASN A 476 17.28 -22.34 -7.89
CA ASN A 476 16.55 -21.87 -9.06
C ASN A 476 16.87 -22.68 -10.31
N LEU A 477 18.07 -23.27 -10.35
CA LEU A 477 18.56 -24.07 -11.47
C LEU A 477 18.80 -25.51 -11.02
N TYR A 478 18.61 -26.47 -11.93
CA TYR A 478 19.12 -27.83 -11.82
C TYR A 478 20.66 -27.84 -11.84
N PRO A 479 21.33 -28.92 -11.40
CA PRO A 479 22.77 -29.07 -11.52
C PRO A 479 23.31 -28.97 -12.96
N SER A 480 22.46 -29.21 -13.97
CA SER A 480 22.77 -29.00 -15.39
C SER A 480 22.96 -27.53 -15.79
N GLY A 481 22.47 -26.59 -14.97
CA GLY A 481 22.34 -25.17 -15.30
C GLY A 481 20.96 -24.79 -15.85
N GLU A 482 20.09 -25.76 -16.14
CA GLU A 482 18.74 -25.49 -16.63
C GLU A 482 17.84 -24.90 -15.54
N GLY A 483 16.93 -24.01 -15.93
CA GLY A 483 15.95 -23.40 -15.05
C GLY A 483 14.96 -24.41 -14.48
N ASP A 484 14.79 -24.43 -13.15
CA ASP A 484 13.73 -25.21 -12.50
C ASP A 484 12.44 -24.39 -12.47
N TYR A 485 11.59 -24.59 -13.49
CA TYR A 485 10.29 -23.92 -13.61
C TYR A 485 9.37 -24.16 -12.41
N ARG A 486 9.57 -25.21 -11.61
CA ARG A 486 8.78 -25.46 -10.39
C ARG A 486 9.04 -24.43 -9.29
N THR A 487 10.09 -23.62 -9.44
CA THR A 487 10.49 -22.58 -8.49
C THR A 487 9.80 -21.24 -8.77
N ARG A 488 8.85 -21.19 -9.71
CA ARG A 488 7.99 -20.01 -9.92
C ARG A 488 7.32 -19.63 -8.62
N HIS A 489 7.60 -18.43 -8.13
CA HIS A 489 7.18 -18.02 -6.79
C HIS A 489 6.77 -16.56 -6.73
N ALA A 490 6.02 -16.24 -5.68
CA ALA A 490 5.43 -14.93 -5.45
C ALA A 490 5.48 -14.58 -3.96
N ALA A 491 5.39 -13.30 -3.65
CA ALA A 491 5.13 -12.82 -2.30
C ALA A 491 3.67 -12.38 -2.22
N CYS A 492 2.87 -13.12 -1.44
CA CYS A 492 1.48 -12.77 -1.15
C CYS A 492 1.38 -11.37 -0.53
N PRO A 493 0.25 -10.67 -0.74
CA PRO A 493 0.03 -9.36 -0.15
C PRO A 493 0.07 -9.44 1.38
N VAL A 494 0.70 -8.48 2.04
CA VAL A 494 0.66 -8.40 3.51
C VAL A 494 -0.74 -7.93 3.93
N LEU A 495 -1.49 -8.79 4.63
CA LEU A 495 -2.82 -8.45 5.12
C LEU A 495 -2.73 -7.62 6.41
N LEU A 496 -1.92 -8.08 7.36
CA LEU A 496 -1.70 -7.40 8.63
C LEU A 496 -0.22 -7.49 9.01
N GLY A 497 0.38 -6.33 9.27
CA GLY A 497 1.77 -6.21 9.68
C GLY A 497 2.65 -5.51 8.66
N ASN A 498 3.95 -5.77 8.77
CA ASN A 498 4.97 -5.15 7.93
C ASN A 498 6.06 -6.17 7.62
N LYS A 499 6.24 -6.54 6.36
CA LYS A 499 7.18 -7.59 5.94
C LYS A 499 8.49 -6.96 5.49
N TRP A 500 9.55 -7.21 6.25
CA TRP A 500 10.93 -6.92 5.90
C TRP A 500 11.63 -8.22 5.53
N VAL A 501 12.23 -8.25 4.36
CA VAL A 501 13.04 -9.37 3.91
C VAL A 501 14.36 -8.90 3.32
N SER A 502 15.34 -9.77 3.26
CA SER A 502 16.50 -9.57 2.42
C SER A 502 16.75 -10.77 1.50
N ASN A 503 16.92 -10.50 0.22
CA ASN A 503 17.28 -11.45 -0.82
C ASN A 503 18.78 -11.43 -1.06
N LYS A 504 19.35 -12.62 -1.27
CA LYS A 504 20.69 -12.82 -1.80
C LYS A 504 20.58 -13.82 -2.95
N TRP A 505 20.94 -13.37 -4.15
CA TRP A 505 20.98 -14.20 -5.34
C TRP A 505 22.40 -14.66 -5.61
N ILE A 506 22.58 -15.98 -5.63
CA ILE A 506 23.89 -16.63 -5.81
C ILE A 506 24.04 -17.05 -7.26
N HIS A 507 25.16 -16.71 -7.89
CA HIS A 507 25.41 -16.98 -9.30
C HIS A 507 26.18 -18.29 -9.55
N GLU A 508 26.09 -18.80 -10.79
CA GLU A 508 26.78 -20.01 -11.28
C GLU A 508 28.30 -19.93 -11.18
N ARG A 509 28.89 -18.76 -11.50
CA ARG A 509 30.34 -18.60 -11.53
C ARG A 509 30.93 -18.72 -10.13
N GLY A 510 31.98 -19.52 -9.99
CA GLY A 510 32.62 -19.82 -8.71
C GLY A 510 32.06 -21.03 -7.99
N GLN A 511 31.12 -21.77 -8.61
CA GLN A 511 30.51 -22.99 -8.08
C GLN A 511 31.00 -24.27 -8.78
N GLU A 512 31.89 -24.17 -9.75
CA GLU A 512 32.28 -25.26 -10.67
C GLU A 512 32.75 -26.53 -9.92
N PHE A 513 33.39 -26.33 -8.77
CA PHE A 513 33.87 -27.42 -7.90
C PHE A 513 33.01 -27.66 -6.65
N ARG A 514 32.07 -26.76 -6.35
CA ARG A 514 31.18 -26.82 -5.17
C ARG A 514 29.84 -27.46 -5.50
N ARG A 515 29.34 -27.28 -6.72
CA ARG A 515 28.08 -27.83 -7.24
C ARG A 515 28.33 -28.44 -8.61
N ARG A 516 28.68 -29.73 -8.64
CA ARG A 516 28.97 -30.45 -9.88
C ARG A 516 27.70 -30.73 -10.67
N CYS A 517 27.81 -30.75 -12.00
CA CYS A 517 26.71 -31.12 -12.89
C CYS A 517 26.23 -32.55 -12.64
N GLY A 518 24.93 -32.77 -12.82
CA GLY A 518 24.31 -34.09 -12.83
C GLY A 518 24.61 -34.85 -14.11
N LEU A 519 24.19 -36.12 -14.18
CA LEU A 519 24.32 -36.94 -15.39
C LEU A 519 23.15 -36.69 -16.35
N ASN A 520 21.98 -36.34 -15.81
CA ASN A 520 20.81 -35.90 -16.58
C ASN A 520 20.51 -34.41 -16.33
N GLU A 521 19.67 -33.87 -17.21
CA GLU A 521 19.27 -32.46 -17.22
C GLU A 521 18.53 -32.03 -15.94
N THR A 522 17.71 -32.91 -15.35
CA THR A 522 16.84 -32.60 -14.20
C THR A 522 17.24 -33.34 -12.92
N ASP A 523 18.43 -33.97 -12.90
CA ASP A 523 18.91 -34.78 -11.77
C ASP A 523 19.10 -33.98 -10.47
#